data_AF-A0A356KF78-F1
#
_entry.id   AF-A0A356KF78-F1
#
_cell.length_a   1.000
_cell.length_b   1.000
_cell.length_c   1.000
_cell.angle_alpha   90.00
_cell.angle_beta   90.00
_cell.angle_gamma   90.00
#
_symmetry.space_group_name_H-M   'P 1'
#
loop_
_entity.id
_entity.type
_entity.pdbx_description
1 polymer ?
#
loop_
_entity_poly.entity_id
_entity_poly.type
_entity_poly.pdbx_seq_one_letter_code
_entity_poly.pdbx_strand_id
1 'polypeptide(L)'
;MHPTRTFACAALLSLALPSLALGQSATKAEGQVLRDPLRVFCTSPRALLRAGDMSPGLARALSQPELEGCEVGLLLEGGRVVALEGATRGDVGLLSGTGLGAKRVAEIKANSSVLVTDSKEVGGRLWLRVRAAGQRGVLSADQVEFVRPGAVSGWLGETLAPLFARGTRAKEARFFHPDGHVFKATVTSLSPRDAEFSKVAEELAGQALIRLGSGLQRLKQDGSEPDGDDALSLAIRFTSADHALDTKTRPGDQDLLLTAWLERFTHVATRSPFGDPHDFFNNHYFPGVPFQIAGRPVWLRLVPKAGITKRVGRAALLKRLVGLGKVERKGRERIPALREAIRQDRARFLLQVQRGEWWRVKRPWTNLVELNLVEELPEIDQSALHYHPHLEGAGLKPTGFWTDVRRSVYRASQAEREEMAA
;
A
#
# COMPACT_ATOMS: atom_id res chain seq x y z
N MET A 1 -36.19 2.75 -11.66
CA MET A 1 -34.99 3.11 -10.86
C MET A 1 -34.22 1.82 -10.57
N HIS A 2 -32.98 1.68 -11.02
CA HIS A 2 -32.13 0.55 -10.65
C HIS A 2 -31.09 1.00 -9.62
N PRO A 3 -31.14 0.53 -8.36
CA PRO A 3 -29.96 0.51 -7.50
C PRO A 3 -28.97 -0.57 -7.98
N THR A 4 -27.80 -0.65 -7.33
CA THR A 4 -26.77 -1.70 -7.46
C THR A 4 -25.95 -1.80 -8.77
N ARG A 5 -24.95 -0.92 -8.93
CA ARG A 5 -23.72 -1.23 -9.70
C ARG A 5 -22.38 -0.89 -9.02
N THR A 6 -22.39 -0.32 -7.81
CA THR A 6 -21.16 0.23 -7.17
C THR A 6 -20.45 -0.70 -6.18
N PHE A 7 -20.81 -1.99 -6.10
CA PHE A 7 -20.20 -2.97 -5.17
C PHE A 7 -18.87 -3.57 -5.66
N ALA A 8 -18.45 -3.29 -6.91
CA ALA A 8 -17.39 -4.04 -7.59
C ALA A 8 -16.00 -4.00 -6.92
N CYS A 9 -15.58 -2.88 -6.32
CA CYS A 9 -14.18 -2.71 -5.90
C CYS A 9 -13.76 -3.58 -4.70
N ALA A 10 -14.63 -3.71 -3.69
CA ALA A 10 -14.38 -4.63 -2.57
C ALA A 10 -14.66 -6.08 -2.99
N ALA A 11 -15.70 -6.31 -3.80
CA ALA A 11 -16.07 -7.65 -4.25
C ALA A 11 -15.00 -8.30 -5.13
N LEU A 12 -14.39 -7.58 -6.09
CA LEU A 12 -13.39 -8.17 -6.99
C LEU A 12 -12.10 -8.62 -6.28
N LEU A 13 -11.70 -7.95 -5.20
CA LEU A 13 -10.57 -8.39 -4.36
C LEU A 13 -10.95 -9.53 -3.40
N SER A 14 -12.21 -9.59 -2.95
CA SER A 14 -12.70 -10.71 -2.12
C SER A 14 -13.06 -11.97 -2.91
N LEU A 15 -13.44 -11.83 -4.19
CA LEU A 15 -13.84 -12.93 -5.09
C LEU A 15 -12.67 -13.55 -5.86
N ALA A 16 -11.50 -12.90 -5.89
CA ALA A 16 -10.27 -13.44 -6.48
C ALA A 16 -9.57 -14.47 -5.59
N LEU A 17 -10.04 -14.67 -4.35
CA LEU A 17 -9.64 -15.79 -3.51
C LEU A 17 -10.51 -17.01 -3.86
N PRO A 18 -9.96 -18.11 -4.41
CA PRO A 18 -10.73 -19.32 -4.62
C PRO A 18 -11.19 -19.87 -3.26
N SER A 19 -12.51 -19.90 -3.05
CA SER A 19 -13.13 -20.58 -1.93
C SER A 19 -12.89 -22.09 -2.04
N LEU A 20 -11.78 -22.57 -1.47
CA LEU A 20 -11.49 -23.99 -1.29
C LEU A 20 -12.46 -24.60 -0.27
N ALA A 21 -13.69 -24.86 -0.73
CA ALA A 21 -14.70 -25.61 -0.01
C ALA A 21 -14.29 -27.09 0.05
N LEU A 22 -13.42 -27.43 1.00
CA LEU A 22 -13.13 -28.81 1.37
C LEU A 22 -14.37 -29.41 2.04
N GLY A 23 -15.14 -30.18 1.27
CA GLY A 23 -16.29 -30.94 1.76
C GLY A 23 -15.89 -31.87 2.91
N GLN A 24 -16.71 -31.90 3.96
CA GLN A 24 -16.48 -32.80 5.08
C GLN A 24 -16.94 -34.22 4.73
N SER A 25 -15.97 -35.13 4.63
CA SER A 25 -16.17 -36.56 4.82
C SER A 25 -15.07 -37.05 5.76
N ALA A 26 -15.46 -37.48 6.96
CA ALA A 26 -14.53 -37.88 8.01
C ALA A 26 -14.55 -39.41 8.17
N THR A 27 -13.59 -40.09 7.54
CA THR A 27 -13.21 -41.45 7.92
C THR A 27 -11.88 -41.40 8.67
N LYS A 28 -11.78 -42.13 9.78
CA LYS A 28 -10.54 -42.21 10.58
C LYS A 28 -9.48 -42.98 9.78
N ALA A 29 -8.35 -42.33 9.51
CA ALA A 29 -7.12 -42.98 9.05
C ALA A 29 -6.03 -42.78 10.12
N GLU A 30 -5.22 -43.82 10.35
CA GLU A 30 -4.14 -43.79 11.33
C GLU A 30 -2.91 -43.02 10.81
N GLY A 31 -1.99 -42.69 11.72
CA GLY A 31 -1.03 -41.61 11.53
C GLY A 31 -0.06 -41.77 10.35
N GLN A 32 -0.12 -40.83 9.41
CA GLN A 32 0.91 -40.59 8.41
C GLN A 32 1.82 -39.45 8.84
N VAL A 33 3.13 -39.63 8.72
CA VAL A 33 4.12 -38.55 8.89
C VAL A 33 4.17 -37.74 7.59
N LEU A 34 3.92 -36.43 7.68
CA LEU A 34 4.08 -35.51 6.54
C LEU A 34 5.53 -35.56 6.03
N ARG A 35 5.71 -35.83 4.73
CA ARG A 35 7.02 -35.87 4.07
C ARG A 35 7.40 -34.55 3.37
N ASP A 36 6.43 -33.64 3.21
CA ASP A 36 6.63 -32.35 2.56
C ASP A 36 6.83 -31.23 3.60
N PRO A 37 7.71 -30.25 3.33
CA PRO A 37 7.99 -29.15 4.26
C PRO A 37 6.76 -28.24 4.44
N LEU A 38 6.59 -27.70 5.65
CA LEU A 38 5.47 -26.81 5.94
C LEU A 38 5.81 -25.38 5.49
N ARG A 39 5.05 -24.87 4.52
CA ARG A 39 5.14 -23.45 4.10
C ARG A 39 4.51 -22.55 5.14
N VAL A 40 5.31 -21.63 5.69
CA VAL A 40 4.85 -20.68 6.72
C VAL A 40 4.90 -19.26 6.17
N PHE A 41 3.79 -18.55 6.31
CA PHE A 41 3.63 -17.16 5.88
C PHE A 41 3.67 -16.22 7.07
N CYS A 42 4.69 -15.35 7.14
CA CYS A 42 4.80 -14.31 8.16
C CYS A 42 4.34 -12.96 7.58
N THR A 43 3.38 -12.29 8.22
CA THR A 43 2.68 -11.11 7.68
C THR A 43 2.65 -9.89 8.62
N SER A 44 3.61 -9.78 9.56
CA SER A 44 3.62 -8.68 10.54
C SER A 44 5.04 -8.22 10.93
N PRO A 45 5.50 -7.05 10.47
CA PRO A 45 6.71 -6.42 10.97
C PRO A 45 6.43 -5.59 12.24
N ARG A 46 7.23 -5.76 13.30
CA ARG A 46 7.27 -4.84 14.46
C ARG A 46 8.66 -4.74 15.10
N ALA A 47 8.93 -3.52 15.58
CA ALA A 47 9.92 -3.09 16.58
C ALA A 47 11.43 -3.21 16.28
N LEU A 48 12.09 -2.04 16.23
CA LEU A 48 13.55 -1.87 16.34
C LEU A 48 13.94 -1.63 17.81
N LEU A 49 15.02 -2.29 18.28
CA LEU A 49 15.68 -2.02 19.57
C LEU A 49 16.87 -1.04 19.39
N ARG A 50 17.33 -0.43 20.49
CA ARG A 50 18.63 0.27 20.50
C ARG A 50 19.74 -0.73 20.82
N ALA A 51 20.93 -0.51 20.26
CA ALA A 51 22.03 -1.47 20.36
C ALA A 51 22.54 -1.74 21.80
N GLY A 52 22.29 -0.84 22.76
CA GLY A 52 22.62 -1.04 24.17
C GLY A 52 21.68 -2.00 24.92
N ASP A 53 20.51 -2.32 24.36
CA ASP A 53 19.50 -3.18 25.00
C ASP A 53 19.55 -4.64 24.49
N MET A 54 20.52 -4.99 23.63
CA MET A 54 20.64 -6.31 23.03
C MET A 54 21.58 -7.23 23.84
N SER A 55 21.19 -8.49 24.01
CA SER A 55 22.09 -9.49 24.61
C SER A 55 23.27 -9.81 23.69
N PRO A 56 24.45 -10.20 24.21
CA PRO A 56 25.61 -10.58 23.39
C PRO A 56 25.36 -11.78 22.46
N GLY A 57 24.35 -12.62 22.75
CA GLY A 57 23.91 -13.68 21.85
C GLY A 57 23.14 -13.13 20.66
N LEU A 58 22.20 -12.21 20.89
CA LEU A 58 21.40 -11.58 19.84
C LEU A 58 22.26 -10.79 18.84
N ALA A 59 23.21 -9.99 19.35
CA ALA A 59 24.12 -9.25 18.50
C ALA A 59 24.97 -10.16 17.57
N ARG A 60 25.23 -11.40 18.00
CA ARG A 60 26.02 -12.40 17.26
C ARG A 60 25.18 -13.24 16.28
N ALA A 61 23.90 -13.43 16.56
CA ALA A 61 22.96 -14.05 15.63
C ALA A 61 22.67 -13.11 14.44
N LEU A 62 22.42 -11.83 14.72
CA LEU A 62 22.15 -10.82 13.69
C LEU A 62 23.38 -10.42 12.84
N SER A 63 24.58 -10.87 13.21
CA SER A 63 25.81 -10.66 12.44
C SER A 63 26.19 -11.86 11.54
N GLN A 64 25.30 -12.84 11.37
CA GLN A 64 25.50 -13.95 10.43
C GLN A 64 25.29 -13.47 8.98
N PRO A 65 26.21 -13.75 8.03
CA PRO A 65 26.07 -13.32 6.62
C PRO A 65 24.77 -13.83 5.97
N GLU A 66 24.28 -14.98 6.41
CA GLU A 66 23.07 -15.65 5.91
C GLU A 66 21.77 -14.90 6.25
N LEU A 67 21.82 -13.95 7.19
CA LEU A 67 20.69 -13.12 7.62
C LEU A 67 20.79 -11.66 7.13
N GLU A 68 21.82 -11.32 6.35
CA GLU A 68 22.00 -9.98 5.80
C GLU A 68 20.87 -9.65 4.81
N GLY A 69 20.04 -8.66 5.16
CA GLY A 69 18.86 -8.26 4.37
C GLY A 69 17.53 -8.92 4.77
N CYS A 70 17.48 -9.76 5.80
CA CYS A 70 16.23 -10.33 6.33
C CYS A 70 15.53 -9.38 7.32
N GLU A 71 14.25 -9.05 7.09
CA GLU A 71 13.42 -8.37 8.11
C GLU A 71 12.98 -9.35 9.19
N VAL A 72 13.52 -9.21 10.41
CA VAL A 72 13.15 -10.04 11.57
C VAL A 72 12.06 -9.35 12.39
N GLY A 73 10.93 -10.02 12.59
CA GLY A 73 9.81 -9.51 13.38
C GLY A 73 10.03 -9.67 14.89
N LEU A 74 9.94 -8.57 15.63
CA LEU A 74 10.27 -8.50 17.06
C LEU A 74 8.99 -8.26 17.90
N LEU A 75 8.63 -9.22 18.77
CA LEU A 75 7.47 -9.07 19.64
C LEU A 75 7.89 -8.53 21.02
N LEU A 76 7.39 -7.34 21.36
CA LEU A 76 7.61 -6.68 22.66
C LEU A 76 6.32 -6.66 23.49
N GLU A 77 6.40 -7.10 24.74
CA GLU A 77 5.34 -6.97 25.74
C GLU A 77 5.94 -6.35 27.02
N GLY A 78 5.27 -5.34 27.59
CA GLY A 78 5.74 -4.66 28.81
C GLY A 78 7.12 -3.99 28.72
N GLY A 79 7.66 -3.76 27.51
CA GLY A 79 9.01 -3.23 27.31
C GLY A 79 10.13 -4.27 27.34
N ARG A 80 9.81 -5.57 27.30
CA ARG A 80 10.77 -6.67 27.18
C ARG A 80 10.59 -7.39 25.83
N VAL A 81 11.69 -7.93 25.30
CA VAL A 81 11.67 -8.86 24.17
C VAL A 81 11.07 -10.18 24.64
N VAL A 82 9.98 -10.60 23.99
CA VAL A 82 9.29 -11.87 24.33
C VAL A 82 9.57 -12.96 23.30
N ALA A 83 9.93 -12.57 22.07
CA ALA A 83 10.40 -13.49 21.05
C ALA A 83 11.40 -12.79 20.12
N LEU A 84 12.47 -13.51 19.83
CA LEU A 84 13.33 -13.34 18.67
C LEU A 84 13.79 -14.72 18.21
N GLU A 85 14.01 -14.85 16.91
CA GLU A 85 14.49 -16.07 16.28
C GLU A 85 16.03 -16.06 16.33
N GLY A 86 16.62 -16.92 17.17
CA GLY A 86 18.06 -16.96 17.46
C GLY A 86 18.40 -16.83 18.96
N ALA A 87 19.00 -17.87 19.56
CA ALA A 87 19.33 -17.97 21.00
C ALA A 87 20.84 -17.66 21.27
N THR A 88 21.47 -17.75 22.45
CA THR A 88 21.20 -18.29 23.82
C THR A 88 21.78 -17.29 24.88
N ARG A 89 21.93 -17.49 26.21
CA ARG A 89 21.72 -18.58 27.21
C ARG A 89 21.54 -17.96 28.62
N GLY A 90 20.93 -18.68 29.57
CA GLY A 90 21.05 -18.50 31.03
C GLY A 90 20.29 -19.62 31.76
N ASP A 91 20.86 -20.24 32.80
CA ASP A 91 20.46 -21.59 33.26
C ASP A 91 19.36 -21.67 34.34
N VAL A 92 18.88 -22.92 34.53
CA VAL A 92 18.22 -23.55 35.70
C VAL A 92 16.79 -24.06 35.44
N GLY A 93 16.55 -25.33 35.82
CA GLY A 93 15.22 -25.87 36.08
C GLY A 93 14.79 -27.04 35.17
N LEU A 94 15.18 -28.28 35.53
CA LEU A 94 14.33 -29.42 35.19
C LEU A 94 13.01 -29.28 35.96
N LEU A 95 11.89 -29.28 35.26
CA LEU A 95 10.66 -29.87 35.79
C LEU A 95 10.38 -31.14 35.00
N SER A 96 10.62 -32.27 35.67
CA SER A 96 10.16 -33.58 35.25
C SER A 96 8.63 -33.59 35.19
N GLY A 97 8.08 -33.52 33.97
CA GLY A 97 6.66 -33.63 33.70
C GLY A 97 6.41 -34.72 32.67
N THR A 98 6.18 -35.94 33.13
CA THR A 98 5.69 -37.03 32.27
C THR A 98 4.27 -36.70 31.80
N GLY A 99 4.11 -36.38 30.51
CA GLY A 99 2.79 -36.32 29.87
C GLY A 99 2.58 -35.13 28.94
N LEU A 100 1.75 -35.37 27.92
CA LEU A 100 1.18 -34.39 26.96
C LEU A 100 2.16 -33.78 25.93
N GLY A 101 1.99 -34.15 24.65
CA GLY A 101 2.52 -33.34 23.54
C GLY A 101 2.54 -34.04 22.18
N ALA A 102 3.39 -35.06 22.03
CA ALA A 102 3.78 -35.60 20.72
C ALA A 102 2.64 -36.11 19.82
N LYS A 103 1.48 -36.45 20.38
CA LYS A 103 0.29 -36.93 19.65
C LYS A 103 -0.62 -35.83 19.05
N ARG A 104 -0.26 -34.53 19.10
CA ARG A 104 -1.11 -33.42 18.60
C ARG A 104 -0.49 -32.50 17.54
N VAL A 105 0.62 -32.89 16.90
CA VAL A 105 1.19 -32.14 15.77
C VAL A 105 0.61 -32.60 14.41
N ALA A 106 -0.02 -33.78 14.36
CA ALA A 106 -0.49 -34.44 13.13
C ALA A 106 -1.63 -33.72 12.36
N GLU A 107 -2.17 -32.62 12.87
CA GLU A 107 -3.29 -31.88 12.25
C GLU A 107 -2.95 -30.46 11.77
N ILE A 108 -1.68 -30.03 11.84
CA ILE A 108 -1.27 -28.81 11.12
C ILE A 108 -1.20 -29.15 9.63
N LYS A 109 -2.33 -28.98 8.95
CA LYS A 109 -2.46 -29.22 7.50
C LYS A 109 -1.43 -28.41 6.73
N ALA A 110 -0.84 -29.00 5.70
CA ALA A 110 -0.08 -28.27 4.69
C ALA A 110 -0.87 -27.05 4.21
N ASN A 111 -0.19 -25.91 4.06
CA ASN A 111 -0.76 -24.59 3.73
C ASN A 111 -1.57 -23.88 4.86
N SER A 112 -1.45 -24.31 6.12
CA SER A 112 -1.98 -23.53 7.26
C SER A 112 -1.12 -22.30 7.55
N SER A 113 -1.71 -21.15 7.86
CA SER A 113 -0.96 -20.00 8.41
C SER A 113 -0.57 -20.28 9.87
N VAL A 114 0.71 -20.05 10.18
CA VAL A 114 1.31 -20.43 11.46
C VAL A 114 1.96 -19.22 12.12
N LEU A 115 1.55 -18.91 13.36
CA LEU A 115 2.18 -17.87 14.17
C LEU A 115 3.34 -18.49 14.97
N VAL A 116 4.57 -18.02 14.75
CA VAL A 116 5.70 -18.31 15.65
C VAL A 116 5.49 -17.53 16.96
N THR A 117 5.67 -18.20 18.09
CA THR A 117 5.36 -17.68 19.45
C THR A 117 6.53 -17.75 20.43
N ASP A 118 7.54 -18.56 20.13
CA ASP A 118 8.78 -18.71 20.90
C ASP A 118 9.82 -19.39 19.99
N SER A 119 11.11 -19.20 20.25
CA SER A 119 12.19 -19.93 19.58
C SER A 119 13.21 -20.45 20.60
N LYS A 120 13.73 -21.66 20.38
CA LYS A 120 14.75 -22.24 21.27
C LYS A 120 15.72 -23.09 20.46
N GLU A 121 17.01 -22.81 20.63
CA GLU A 121 18.05 -23.68 20.10
C GLU A 121 18.31 -24.85 21.08
N VAL A 122 18.34 -26.07 20.55
CA VAL A 122 18.65 -27.30 21.31
C VAL A 122 19.51 -28.20 20.43
N GLY A 123 20.75 -28.46 20.85
CA GLY A 123 21.68 -29.34 20.14
C GLY A 123 22.06 -28.84 18.73
N GLY A 124 22.23 -27.53 18.55
CA GLY A 124 22.55 -26.92 17.25
C GLY A 124 21.39 -26.88 16.26
N ARG A 125 20.15 -27.18 16.69
CA ARG A 125 18.93 -27.00 15.89
C ARG A 125 18.01 -25.98 16.53
N LEU A 126 17.49 -25.08 15.70
CA LEU A 126 16.48 -24.11 16.09
C LEU A 126 15.09 -24.77 16.08
N TRP A 127 14.37 -24.66 17.19
CA TRP A 127 13.00 -25.13 17.36
C TRP A 127 12.06 -23.95 17.55
N LEU A 128 10.96 -23.92 16.80
CA LEU A 128 9.97 -22.87 16.79
C LEU A 128 8.70 -23.35 17.48
N ARG A 129 8.30 -22.70 18.58
CA ARG A 129 6.97 -22.94 19.15
C ARG A 129 5.96 -22.19 18.31
N VAL A 130 5.02 -22.93 17.75
CA VAL A 130 4.07 -22.42 16.78
C VAL A 130 2.62 -22.52 17.28
N ARG A 131 1.76 -21.62 16.79
CA ARG A 131 0.32 -21.65 17.00
C ARG A 131 -0.41 -21.53 15.66
N ALA A 132 -1.26 -22.51 15.36
CA ALA A 132 -2.09 -22.56 14.15
C ALA A 132 -3.49 -23.04 14.51
N ALA A 133 -4.55 -22.39 14.00
CA ALA A 133 -5.96 -22.74 14.27
C ALA A 133 -6.30 -23.00 15.76
N GLY A 134 -5.66 -22.28 16.69
CA GLY A 134 -5.81 -22.46 18.14
C GLY A 134 -4.95 -23.57 18.77
N GLN A 135 -4.49 -24.56 17.98
CA GLN A 135 -3.53 -25.59 18.40
C GLN A 135 -2.13 -24.99 18.62
N ARG A 136 -1.34 -25.61 19.52
CA ARG A 136 0.07 -25.28 19.76
C ARG A 136 0.93 -26.48 19.34
N GLY A 137 2.02 -26.21 18.63
CA GLY A 137 3.00 -27.22 18.21
C GLY A 137 4.44 -26.73 18.40
N VAL A 138 5.39 -27.60 18.09
CA VAL A 138 6.80 -27.25 17.94
C VAL A 138 7.27 -27.84 16.62
N LEU A 139 7.92 -27.02 15.79
CA LEU A 139 8.55 -27.43 14.54
C LEU A 139 10.05 -27.19 14.68
N SER A 140 10.90 -27.98 14.01
CA SER A 140 12.29 -27.60 13.82
C SER A 140 12.42 -26.69 12.58
N ALA A 141 13.42 -25.82 12.54
CA ALA A 141 13.56 -24.84 11.46
C ALA A 141 13.77 -25.49 10.08
N ASP A 142 14.37 -26.68 10.02
CA ASP A 142 14.49 -27.53 8.82
C ASP A 142 13.14 -28.08 8.31
N GLN A 143 12.06 -27.96 9.08
CA GLN A 143 10.69 -28.31 8.68
C GLN A 143 9.87 -27.10 8.19
N VAL A 144 10.44 -25.89 8.20
CA VAL A 144 9.76 -24.63 7.92
C VAL A 144 10.39 -23.94 6.72
N GLU A 145 9.65 -23.85 5.62
CA GLU A 145 10.06 -23.01 4.49
C GLU A 145 9.72 -21.54 4.82
N PHE A 146 10.76 -20.74 5.09
CA PHE A 146 10.63 -19.29 5.31
C PHE A 146 10.33 -18.57 4.00
N VAL A 147 9.04 -18.34 3.74
CA VAL A 147 8.60 -17.55 2.59
C VAL A 147 8.97 -16.08 2.82
N ARG A 148 9.90 -15.55 2.04
CA ARG A 148 10.30 -14.12 2.09
C ARG A 148 9.05 -13.22 2.03
N PRO A 149 8.94 -12.13 2.82
CA PRO A 149 7.73 -11.30 2.88
C PRO A 149 7.20 -10.82 1.52
N GLY A 150 8.10 -10.55 0.56
CA GLY A 150 7.76 -10.16 -0.81
C GLY A 150 7.30 -11.30 -1.75
N ALA A 151 7.44 -12.57 -1.37
CA ALA A 151 7.07 -13.69 -2.24
C ALA A 151 5.55 -13.93 -2.27
N VAL A 152 4.84 -13.70 -1.16
CA VAL A 152 3.36 -13.80 -1.10
C VAL A 152 2.72 -12.67 -1.91
N SER A 153 3.24 -11.45 -1.75
CA SER A 153 2.75 -10.27 -2.45
C SER A 153 3.12 -10.30 -3.94
N GLY A 154 4.32 -10.79 -4.29
CA GLY A 154 4.74 -11.07 -5.66
C GLY A 154 3.83 -12.10 -6.33
N TRP A 155 3.63 -13.27 -5.72
CA TRP A 155 2.73 -14.32 -6.23
C TRP A 155 1.29 -13.81 -6.43
N LEU A 156 0.75 -13.05 -5.47
CA LEU A 156 -0.59 -12.45 -5.62
C LEU A 156 -0.63 -11.42 -6.75
N GLY A 157 0.42 -10.59 -6.89
CA GLY A 157 0.54 -9.63 -7.98
C GLY A 157 0.58 -10.31 -9.35
N GLU A 158 1.35 -11.38 -9.49
CA GLU A 158 1.42 -12.19 -10.72
C GLU A 158 0.10 -12.92 -11.01
N THR A 159 -0.56 -13.46 -9.99
CA THR A 159 -1.87 -14.11 -10.12
C THR A 159 -2.96 -13.13 -10.57
N LEU A 160 -2.92 -11.88 -10.10
CA LEU A 160 -3.88 -10.83 -10.48
C LEU A 160 -3.54 -10.17 -11.82
N ALA A 161 -2.28 -10.15 -12.24
CA ALA A 161 -1.84 -9.42 -13.44
C ALA A 161 -2.63 -9.74 -14.73
N PRO A 162 -2.96 -11.01 -15.07
CA PRO A 162 -3.79 -11.34 -16.24
C PRO A 162 -5.21 -10.79 -16.20
N LEU A 163 -5.81 -10.66 -15.01
CA LEU A 163 -7.15 -10.06 -14.83
C LEU A 163 -7.11 -8.55 -15.17
N PHE A 164 -6.06 -7.87 -14.70
CA PHE A 164 -5.86 -6.44 -14.97
C PHE A 164 -5.52 -6.16 -16.43
N ALA A 165 -4.71 -7.01 -17.09
CA ALA A 165 -4.47 -6.93 -18.53
C ALA A 165 -5.78 -7.10 -19.32
N ARG A 166 -6.50 -8.21 -19.13
CA ARG A 166 -7.78 -8.46 -19.83
C ARG A 166 -8.81 -7.36 -19.62
N GLY A 167 -8.93 -6.82 -18.41
CA GLY A 167 -9.85 -5.71 -18.13
C GLY A 167 -9.34 -4.34 -18.59
N THR A 168 -8.04 -4.19 -18.87
CA THR A 168 -7.47 -3.03 -19.58
C THR A 168 -7.84 -3.12 -21.07
N ARG A 169 -7.62 -4.29 -21.70
CA ARG A 169 -8.04 -4.60 -23.07
C ARG A 169 -9.53 -4.37 -23.29
N ALA A 170 -10.38 -4.99 -22.45
CA ALA A 170 -11.83 -4.86 -22.53
C ALA A 170 -12.38 -3.46 -22.19
N LYS A 171 -11.55 -2.56 -21.66
CA LYS A 171 -11.89 -1.14 -21.45
C LYS A 171 -11.33 -0.22 -22.53
N GLU A 172 -10.39 -0.70 -23.36
CA GLU A 172 -9.59 0.12 -24.28
C GLU A 172 -8.93 1.32 -23.54
N ALA A 173 -8.63 1.13 -22.26
CA ALA A 173 -8.20 2.16 -21.32
C ALA A 173 -7.61 1.51 -20.06
N ARG A 174 -7.02 2.31 -19.16
CA ARG A 174 -6.50 1.81 -17.86
C ARG A 174 -7.61 1.09 -17.08
N PHE A 175 -7.31 -0.06 -16.47
CA PHE A 175 -8.26 -0.84 -15.67
C PHE A 175 -8.94 0.01 -14.58
N PHE A 176 -8.15 0.81 -13.88
CA PHE A 176 -8.57 1.89 -13.00
C PHE A 176 -8.07 3.23 -13.54
N HIS A 177 -8.77 4.31 -13.21
CA HIS A 177 -8.45 5.68 -13.67
C HIS A 177 -8.40 5.79 -15.21
N PRO A 178 -9.40 5.24 -15.94
CA PRO A 178 -9.33 5.08 -17.40
C PRO A 178 -9.03 6.42 -18.08
N ASP A 179 -9.81 7.44 -17.73
CA ASP A 179 -9.73 8.79 -18.29
C ASP A 179 -9.18 9.78 -17.26
N GLY A 180 -8.70 10.93 -17.74
CA GLY A 180 -8.05 11.95 -16.93
C GLY A 180 -7.48 13.07 -17.79
N HIS A 181 -6.88 14.05 -17.13
CA HIS A 181 -6.27 15.23 -17.71
C HIS A 181 -4.86 15.39 -17.15
N VAL A 182 -3.92 15.72 -18.03
CA VAL A 182 -2.50 15.86 -17.69
C VAL A 182 -2.17 17.34 -17.58
N PHE A 183 -1.40 17.71 -16.56
CA PHE A 183 -1.04 19.09 -16.25
C PHE A 183 0.43 19.17 -15.86
N LYS A 184 1.03 20.30 -16.17
CA LYS A 184 2.31 20.73 -15.62
C LYS A 184 2.09 21.38 -14.26
N ALA A 185 2.98 21.10 -13.31
CA ALA A 185 3.07 21.81 -12.06
C ALA A 185 4.51 22.28 -11.80
N THR A 186 4.65 23.42 -11.11
CA THR A 186 5.89 23.78 -10.43
C THR A 186 5.84 23.28 -9.00
N VAL A 187 6.99 22.84 -8.50
CA VAL A 187 7.13 22.26 -7.16
C VAL A 187 8.16 23.04 -6.36
N THR A 188 7.75 23.58 -5.21
CA THR A 188 8.58 24.41 -4.34
C THR A 188 8.82 23.71 -3.01
N SER A 189 10.09 23.52 -2.63
CA SER A 189 10.46 23.05 -1.29
C SER A 189 9.97 24.01 -0.22
N LEU A 190 9.42 23.47 0.87
CA LEU A 190 9.00 24.22 2.05
C LEU A 190 10.00 24.10 3.21
N SER A 191 11.20 23.60 2.93
CA SER A 191 12.36 23.49 3.85
C SER A 191 11.98 23.09 5.29
N PRO A 192 11.34 21.93 5.49
CA PRO A 192 10.96 21.46 6.82
C PRO A 192 12.19 21.30 7.72
N ARG A 193 12.06 21.66 9.01
CA ARG A 193 13.16 21.65 10.00
C ARG A 193 13.84 20.29 10.23
N ASP A 194 13.24 19.20 9.75
CA ASP A 194 13.78 17.84 9.86
C ASP A 194 14.67 17.57 8.64
N ALA A 195 15.97 17.38 8.84
CA ALA A 195 16.95 17.34 7.74
C ALA A 195 16.70 16.20 6.74
N GLU A 196 16.20 15.04 7.18
CA GLU A 196 15.81 13.95 6.28
C GLU A 196 14.65 14.37 5.36
N PHE A 197 13.75 15.23 5.87
CA PHE A 197 12.61 15.76 5.12
C PHE A 197 12.97 16.97 4.25
N SER A 198 13.93 17.81 4.68
CA SER A 198 14.39 18.95 3.85
C SER A 198 15.05 18.43 2.58
N LYS A 199 15.95 17.45 2.71
CA LYS A 199 16.60 16.81 1.57
C LYS A 199 15.58 16.25 0.56
N VAL A 200 14.58 15.48 1.02
CA VAL A 200 13.52 14.97 0.14
C VAL A 200 12.68 16.09 -0.46
N ALA A 201 12.38 17.16 0.28
CA ALA A 201 11.65 18.30 -0.25
C ALA A 201 12.43 19.08 -1.32
N GLU A 202 13.76 19.12 -1.21
CA GLU A 202 14.68 19.69 -2.19
C GLU A 202 14.80 18.79 -3.44
N GLU A 203 14.94 17.46 -3.27
CA GLU A 203 14.96 16.49 -4.37
C GLU A 203 13.64 16.42 -5.16
N LEU A 204 12.51 16.78 -4.53
CA LEU A 204 11.19 16.89 -5.19
C LEU A 204 10.93 18.25 -5.85
N ALA A 205 11.78 19.26 -5.63
CA ALA A 205 11.55 20.61 -6.16
C ALA A 205 11.89 20.72 -7.65
N GLY A 206 11.21 21.63 -8.36
CA GLY A 206 11.37 21.82 -9.81
C GLY A 206 10.05 21.72 -10.55
N GLN A 207 9.93 20.73 -11.43
CA GLN A 207 8.73 20.50 -12.25
C GLN A 207 8.09 19.14 -11.94
N ALA A 208 6.80 19.03 -12.21
CA ALA A 208 6.08 17.77 -12.12
C ALA A 208 4.99 17.63 -13.18
N LEU A 209 4.79 16.39 -13.64
CA LEU A 209 3.71 15.98 -14.54
C LEU A 209 2.58 15.33 -13.73
N ILE A 210 1.47 16.05 -13.56
CA ILE A 210 0.34 15.62 -12.74
C ILE A 210 -0.82 15.17 -13.64
N ARG A 211 -1.27 13.92 -13.50
CA ARG A 211 -2.52 13.43 -14.08
C ARG A 211 -3.62 13.39 -13.02
N LEU A 212 -4.66 14.18 -13.20
CA LEU A 212 -5.89 14.13 -12.40
C LEU A 212 -6.96 13.36 -13.16
N GLY A 213 -7.73 12.49 -12.49
CA GLY A 213 -8.73 11.67 -13.18
C GLY A 213 -9.79 11.06 -12.29
N SER A 214 -10.66 10.27 -12.92
CA SER A 214 -11.68 9.48 -12.24
C SER A 214 -11.08 8.29 -11.49
N GLY A 215 -11.91 7.51 -10.79
CA GLY A 215 -11.53 6.31 -10.06
C GLY A 215 -11.76 5.05 -10.88
N LEU A 216 -13.03 4.79 -11.18
CA LEU A 216 -13.52 3.60 -11.87
C LEU A 216 -14.28 3.93 -13.15
N GLN A 217 -14.92 5.10 -13.20
CA GLN A 217 -15.87 5.49 -14.22
C GLN A 217 -15.15 6.13 -15.40
N ARG A 218 -15.61 5.83 -16.62
CA ARG A 218 -15.16 6.56 -17.81
C ARG A 218 -15.85 7.92 -17.90
N LEU A 219 -15.28 8.84 -18.66
CA LEU A 219 -16.02 9.97 -19.21
C LEU A 219 -17.18 9.45 -20.08
N LYS A 220 -18.23 10.26 -20.21
CA LYS A 220 -19.32 9.98 -21.15
C LYS A 220 -18.83 10.14 -22.60
N GLN A 221 -19.60 9.64 -23.56
CA GLN A 221 -19.23 9.68 -24.98
C GLN A 221 -19.08 11.11 -25.54
N ASP A 222 -19.74 12.09 -24.92
CA ASP A 222 -19.62 13.54 -25.21
C ASP A 222 -18.40 14.19 -24.51
N GLY A 223 -17.54 13.41 -23.86
CA GLY A 223 -16.40 13.87 -23.07
C GLY A 223 -16.76 14.44 -21.70
N SER A 224 -18.06 14.54 -21.35
CA SER A 224 -18.49 15.09 -20.07
C SER A 224 -18.31 14.09 -18.92
N GLU A 225 -18.35 14.61 -17.70
CA GLU A 225 -18.09 13.81 -16.52
C GLU A 225 -19.26 12.87 -16.17
N PRO A 226 -18.98 11.67 -15.64
CA PRO A 226 -20.03 10.75 -15.20
C PRO A 226 -20.73 11.27 -13.94
N ASP A 227 -22.06 11.09 -13.87
CA ASP A 227 -22.90 11.64 -12.79
C ASP A 227 -22.80 10.88 -11.45
N GLY A 228 -21.95 9.86 -11.40
CA GLY A 228 -21.78 8.98 -10.25
C GLY A 228 -20.77 9.51 -9.23
N ASP A 229 -20.87 9.03 -7.99
CA ASP A 229 -19.81 9.21 -7.00
C ASP A 229 -18.61 8.32 -7.41
N ASP A 230 -17.41 8.89 -7.56
CA ASP A 230 -16.20 8.16 -7.94
C ASP A 230 -14.95 8.63 -7.16
N ALA A 231 -13.99 7.73 -6.95
CA ALA A 231 -12.77 7.98 -6.18
C ALA A 231 -11.73 8.73 -7.02
N LEU A 232 -11.74 10.06 -6.95
CA LEU A 232 -10.82 10.92 -7.69
C LEU A 232 -9.37 10.51 -7.48
N SER A 233 -8.61 10.49 -8.57
CA SER A 233 -7.22 10.04 -8.61
C SER A 233 -6.29 11.18 -9.00
N LEU A 234 -5.06 11.09 -8.51
CA LEU A 234 -4.00 12.04 -8.80
C LEU A 234 -2.67 11.28 -8.83
N ALA A 235 -2.07 11.19 -10.01
CA ALA A 235 -0.73 10.66 -10.20
C ALA A 235 0.23 11.82 -10.48
N ILE A 236 1.40 11.81 -9.86
CA ILE A 236 2.45 12.82 -9.98
C ILE A 236 3.71 12.12 -10.43
N ARG A 237 4.41 12.68 -11.42
CA ARG A 237 5.84 12.47 -11.65
C ARG A 237 6.56 13.74 -11.27
N PHE A 238 7.45 13.68 -10.30
CA PHE A 238 8.45 14.73 -10.09
C PHE A 238 9.60 14.44 -11.05
N THR A 239 10.04 15.44 -11.80
CA THR A 239 11.10 15.32 -12.79
C THR A 239 12.29 16.18 -12.39
N SER A 240 13.51 15.66 -12.60
CA SER A 240 14.73 16.45 -12.49
C SER A 240 14.68 17.68 -13.41
N ALA A 241 15.38 18.76 -13.06
CA ALA A 241 15.24 20.06 -13.72
C ALA A 241 15.68 20.09 -15.21
N ASP A 242 16.46 19.10 -15.63
CA ASP A 242 16.96 18.85 -16.97
C ASP A 242 16.07 17.88 -17.79
N HIS A 243 15.08 17.24 -17.16
CA HIS A 243 14.16 16.31 -17.81
C HIS A 243 12.99 17.04 -18.48
N ALA A 244 12.69 16.67 -19.72
CA ALA A 244 11.48 17.10 -20.39
C ALA A 244 10.23 16.45 -19.76
N LEU A 245 9.15 17.22 -19.63
CA LEU A 245 7.85 16.73 -19.20
C LEU A 245 7.18 15.97 -20.36
N ASP A 246 7.44 14.66 -20.44
CA ASP A 246 6.87 13.77 -21.46
C ASP A 246 6.37 12.44 -20.86
N THR A 247 5.99 11.50 -21.72
CA THR A 247 5.47 10.18 -21.30
C THR A 247 6.54 9.29 -20.67
N LYS A 248 7.83 9.54 -20.93
CA LYS A 248 8.94 8.66 -20.55
C LYS A 248 9.36 8.87 -19.10
N THR A 249 9.79 7.78 -18.48
CA THR A 249 10.50 7.80 -17.20
C THR A 249 11.99 7.88 -17.42
N ARG A 250 12.69 8.52 -16.48
CA ARG A 250 14.15 8.67 -16.47
C ARG A 250 14.71 8.34 -15.08
N PRO A 251 15.98 7.92 -14.96
CA PRO A 251 16.65 7.79 -13.67
C PRO A 251 16.62 9.12 -12.91
N GLY A 252 16.19 9.13 -11.65
CA GLY A 252 16.03 10.36 -10.85
C GLY A 252 14.59 10.89 -10.78
N ASP A 253 13.69 10.48 -11.71
CA ASP A 253 12.27 10.76 -11.58
C ASP A 253 11.68 10.06 -10.34
N GLN A 254 10.60 10.63 -9.78
CA GLN A 254 9.84 10.04 -8.68
C GLN A 254 8.36 10.03 -9.04
N ASP A 255 7.73 8.85 -9.03
CA ASP A 255 6.27 8.77 -9.21
C ASP A 255 5.55 8.61 -7.86
N LEU A 256 4.47 9.36 -7.65
CA LEU A 256 3.51 9.19 -6.56
C LEU A 256 2.10 9.02 -7.13
N LEU A 257 1.45 7.91 -6.78
CA LEU A 257 0.10 7.60 -7.25
C LEU A 257 -0.87 7.60 -6.07
N LEU A 258 -1.79 8.55 -6.09
CA LEU A 258 -2.65 8.92 -4.97
C LEU A 258 -4.13 8.78 -5.35
N THR A 259 -4.98 8.46 -4.37
CA THR A 259 -6.43 8.39 -4.54
C THR A 259 -7.11 9.11 -3.39
N ALA A 260 -8.22 9.80 -3.67
CA ALA A 260 -9.05 10.44 -2.67
C ALA A 260 -9.56 9.39 -1.67
N TRP A 261 -9.54 9.74 -0.38
CA TRP A 261 -10.08 8.93 0.74
C TRP A 261 -9.34 7.62 1.05
N LEU A 262 -8.43 7.17 0.18
CA LEU A 262 -7.67 5.93 0.30
C LEU A 262 -6.48 6.09 1.27
N GLU A 263 -6.72 6.58 2.50
CA GLU A 263 -5.66 6.73 3.52
C GLU A 263 -4.84 5.44 3.66
N ARG A 264 -5.53 4.29 3.56
CA ARG A 264 -4.95 2.95 3.65
C ARG A 264 -5.70 2.05 2.69
N PHE A 265 -5.01 1.11 2.05
CA PHE A 265 -5.65 0.13 1.18
C PHE A 265 -6.70 -0.74 1.91
N THR A 266 -6.55 -0.93 3.23
CA THR A 266 -7.56 -1.60 4.07
C THR A 266 -8.85 -0.78 4.27
N HIS A 267 -8.83 0.53 4.02
CA HIS A 267 -10.01 1.41 4.14
C HIS A 267 -10.88 1.44 2.86
N VAL A 268 -10.52 0.71 1.79
CA VAL A 268 -11.36 0.54 0.58
C VAL A 268 -12.77 0.06 0.95
N ALA A 269 -12.87 -0.88 1.90
CA ALA A 269 -14.13 -1.45 2.33
C ALA A 269 -14.99 -0.51 3.20
N THR A 270 -14.37 0.43 3.91
CA THR A 270 -15.06 1.27 4.92
C THR A 270 -15.56 2.61 4.39
N ARG A 271 -15.36 2.91 3.09
CA ARG A 271 -15.91 4.07 2.36
C ARG A 271 -15.95 5.35 3.23
N SER A 272 -14.78 5.92 3.50
CA SER A 272 -14.68 7.21 4.19
C SER A 272 -15.57 8.26 3.48
N PRO A 273 -16.66 8.73 4.09
CA PRO A 273 -17.66 9.55 3.42
C PRO A 273 -17.24 11.03 3.26
N PHE A 274 -15.96 11.34 3.47
CA PHE A 274 -15.48 12.66 3.92
C PHE A 274 -14.81 13.51 2.82
N GLY A 275 -15.14 13.30 1.55
CA GLY A 275 -14.74 14.25 0.50
C GLY A 275 -15.63 14.17 -0.73
N ASP A 276 -15.31 15.00 -1.72
CA ASP A 276 -16.23 15.33 -2.80
C ASP A 276 -15.84 14.66 -4.13
N PRO A 277 -16.63 13.71 -4.66
CA PRO A 277 -16.38 13.14 -5.98
C PRO A 277 -16.47 14.17 -7.12
N HIS A 278 -16.89 15.42 -6.86
CA HIS A 278 -17.07 16.50 -7.83
C HIS A 278 -16.19 17.74 -7.58
N ASP A 279 -15.16 17.67 -6.74
CA ASP A 279 -14.19 18.77 -6.58
C ASP A 279 -12.80 18.26 -6.20
N PHE A 280 -11.82 18.42 -7.10
CA PHE A 280 -10.43 18.02 -6.83
C PHE A 280 -9.82 18.74 -5.60
N PHE A 281 -10.31 19.94 -5.27
CA PHE A 281 -9.86 20.74 -4.14
C PHE A 281 -10.66 20.52 -2.84
N ASN A 282 -11.62 19.60 -2.79
CA ASN A 282 -12.36 19.27 -1.56
C ASN A 282 -12.09 17.84 -1.09
N ASN A 283 -10.84 17.38 -1.26
CA ASN A 283 -10.38 16.03 -0.98
C ASN A 283 -8.98 16.00 -0.34
N HIS A 284 -8.70 14.96 0.43
CA HIS A 284 -7.33 14.56 0.75
C HIS A 284 -7.00 13.29 -0.04
N TYR A 285 -5.83 13.28 -0.68
CA TYR A 285 -5.35 12.15 -1.48
C TYR A 285 -4.22 11.44 -0.75
N PHE A 286 -4.20 10.12 -0.85
CA PHE A 286 -3.25 9.27 -0.16
C PHE A 286 -2.80 8.14 -1.09
N PRO A 287 -1.58 7.60 -0.93
CA PRO A 287 -1.07 6.53 -1.78
C PRO A 287 -1.61 5.14 -1.44
N GLY A 288 -2.36 5.01 -0.33
CA GLY A 288 -2.86 3.74 0.21
C GLY A 288 -1.80 2.81 0.82
N VAL A 289 -0.51 3.12 0.65
CA VAL A 289 0.65 2.31 1.06
C VAL A 289 1.67 3.14 1.86
N PRO A 290 2.45 2.52 2.77
CA PRO A 290 3.52 3.20 3.50
C PRO A 290 4.72 3.51 2.59
N PHE A 291 5.48 4.54 2.99
CA PHE A 291 6.76 4.90 2.38
C PHE A 291 7.88 4.84 3.41
N GLN A 292 9.12 4.90 2.94
CA GLN A 292 10.32 5.11 3.75
C GLN A 292 11.06 6.36 3.28
N ILE A 293 11.64 7.09 4.23
CA ILE A 293 12.66 8.12 4.02
C ILE A 293 13.83 7.75 4.94
N ALA A 294 15.05 7.67 4.41
CA ALA A 294 16.24 7.22 5.15
C ALA A 294 16.01 5.91 5.94
N GLY A 295 15.31 4.94 5.32
CA GLY A 295 14.94 3.64 5.93
C GLY A 295 13.85 3.70 7.01
N ARG A 296 13.30 4.88 7.32
CA ARG A 296 12.30 5.07 8.39
C ARG A 296 10.88 5.16 7.84
N PRO A 297 9.90 4.46 8.43
CA PRO A 297 8.53 4.45 7.92
C PRO A 297 7.83 5.81 8.07
N VAL A 298 7.21 6.24 6.97
CA VAL A 298 6.43 7.48 6.88
C VAL A 298 5.12 7.23 6.12
N TRP A 299 4.15 8.11 6.39
CA TRP A 299 2.92 8.23 5.62
C TRP A 299 2.92 9.52 4.83
N LEU A 300 2.41 9.47 3.61
CA LEU A 300 2.26 10.62 2.72
C LEU A 300 0.79 10.94 2.53
N ARG A 301 0.49 12.23 2.33
CA ARG A 301 -0.79 12.68 1.78
C ARG A 301 -0.61 13.97 0.99
N LEU A 302 -1.47 14.17 0.00
CA LEU A 302 -1.60 15.43 -0.71
C LEU A 302 -2.89 16.11 -0.27
N VAL A 303 -2.80 17.38 0.14
CA VAL A 303 -3.96 18.19 0.54
C VAL A 303 -4.01 19.50 -0.24
N PRO A 304 -5.19 20.00 -0.63
CA PRO A 304 -5.36 21.34 -1.19
C PRO A 304 -4.82 22.41 -0.22
N LYS A 305 -4.18 23.45 -0.75
CA LYS A 305 -3.73 24.59 0.07
C LYS A 305 -4.95 25.33 0.65
N ALA A 306 -4.82 25.81 1.89
CA ALA A 306 -5.89 26.54 2.55
C ALA A 306 -6.31 27.79 1.75
N GLY A 307 -7.61 28.12 1.78
CA GLY A 307 -8.19 29.24 1.02
C GLY A 307 -8.79 28.85 -0.35
N ILE A 308 -8.44 27.68 -0.89
CA ILE A 308 -9.06 27.16 -2.13
C ILE A 308 -10.40 26.47 -1.83
N THR A 309 -10.45 25.75 -0.70
CA THR A 309 -11.55 24.83 -0.37
C THR A 309 -12.78 25.56 0.15
N LYS A 310 -13.94 25.42 -0.50
CA LYS A 310 -15.23 25.66 0.17
C LYS A 310 -15.58 24.43 0.98
N ARG A 311 -15.11 24.37 2.24
CA ARG A 311 -15.33 23.23 3.14
C ARG A 311 -16.83 22.91 3.22
N VAL A 312 -17.24 21.79 2.63
CA VAL A 312 -18.63 21.31 2.76
C VAL A 312 -18.89 21.02 4.22
N GLY A 313 -19.78 21.81 4.83
CA GLY A 313 -20.06 21.71 6.27
C GLY A 313 -20.52 20.31 6.64
N ARG A 314 -20.10 19.82 7.82
CA ARG A 314 -20.42 18.45 8.30
C ARG A 314 -21.92 18.13 8.24
N ALA A 315 -22.79 19.13 8.44
CA ALA A 315 -24.24 18.99 8.30
C ALA A 315 -24.72 18.74 6.85
N ALA A 316 -24.09 19.35 5.84
CA ALA A 316 -24.39 19.08 4.43
C ALA A 316 -23.92 17.68 4.02
N LEU A 317 -22.76 17.27 4.51
CA LEU A 317 -22.25 15.90 4.35
C LEU A 317 -23.20 14.87 5.00
N LEU A 318 -23.66 15.14 6.23
CA LEU A 318 -24.62 14.29 6.92
C LEU A 318 -25.93 14.19 6.14
N LYS A 319 -26.48 15.31 5.64
CA LYS A 319 -27.68 15.34 4.78
C LYS A 319 -27.51 14.51 3.50
N ARG A 320 -26.32 14.51 2.88
CA ARG A 320 -25.98 13.65 1.72
C ARG A 320 -26.02 12.16 2.12
N LEU A 321 -25.48 11.80 3.28
CA LEU A 321 -25.44 10.41 3.77
C LEU A 321 -26.83 9.84 4.14
N VAL A 322 -27.70 10.64 4.76
CA VAL A 322 -29.05 10.20 5.16
C VAL A 322 -30.12 10.39 4.09
N GLY A 323 -29.75 10.81 2.87
CA GLY A 323 -30.69 11.03 1.77
C GLY A 323 -31.68 12.19 1.94
N LEU A 324 -31.64 12.93 3.07
CA LEU A 324 -32.57 14.01 3.42
C LEU A 324 -32.30 15.34 2.70
N GLY A 325 -31.61 15.28 1.56
CA GLY A 325 -31.36 16.45 0.73
C GLY A 325 -31.17 16.07 -0.74
N LYS A 326 -32.11 16.50 -1.59
CA LYS A 326 -31.78 16.83 -2.98
C LYS A 326 -30.86 18.04 -2.95
N VAL A 327 -29.56 17.81 -2.71
CA VAL A 327 -28.54 18.81 -3.05
C VAL A 327 -28.65 19.00 -4.56
N GLU A 328 -29.06 20.18 -5.01
CA GLU A 328 -28.99 20.51 -6.44
C GLU A 328 -27.54 20.32 -6.88
N ARG A 329 -27.30 19.26 -7.64
CA ARG A 329 -26.00 18.99 -8.27
C ARG A 329 -25.84 19.95 -9.45
N LYS A 330 -25.69 21.23 -9.17
CA LYS A 330 -25.43 22.27 -10.18
C LYS A 330 -24.01 22.11 -10.73
N GLY A 331 -23.87 21.16 -11.66
CA GLY A 331 -23.16 21.32 -12.94
C GLY A 331 -21.74 21.86 -12.91
N ARG A 332 -21.01 21.75 -11.79
CA ARG A 332 -19.58 22.00 -11.76
C ARG A 332 -18.88 20.72 -12.20
N GLU A 333 -18.71 20.61 -13.51
CA GLU A 333 -17.68 19.76 -14.08
C GLU A 333 -16.34 20.12 -13.41
N ARG A 334 -15.65 19.11 -12.88
CA ARG A 334 -14.41 19.27 -12.11
C ARG A 334 -13.32 19.95 -12.93
N ILE A 335 -13.26 19.63 -14.23
CA ILE A 335 -12.19 20.07 -15.13
C ILE A 335 -12.30 21.56 -15.48
N PRO A 336 -13.44 22.14 -15.90
CA PRO A 336 -13.61 23.59 -15.97
C PRO A 336 -13.31 24.32 -14.65
N ALA A 337 -13.72 23.77 -13.50
CA ALA A 337 -13.43 24.37 -12.19
C ALA A 337 -11.92 24.35 -11.87
N LEU A 338 -11.22 23.28 -12.27
CA LEU A 338 -9.77 23.13 -12.16
C LEU A 338 -9.03 24.12 -13.08
N ARG A 339 -9.43 24.22 -14.35
CA ARG A 339 -8.91 25.20 -15.33
C ARG A 339 -9.09 26.65 -14.86
N GLU A 340 -10.23 26.99 -14.27
CA GLU A 340 -10.45 28.30 -13.65
C GLU A 340 -9.49 28.53 -12.46
N ALA A 341 -9.29 27.53 -11.59
CA ALA A 341 -8.35 27.65 -10.48
C ALA A 341 -6.90 27.83 -10.96
N ILE A 342 -6.50 27.17 -12.06
CA ILE A 342 -5.18 27.33 -12.70
C ILE A 342 -5.03 28.76 -13.25
N ARG A 343 -5.98 29.24 -14.05
CA ARG A 343 -5.97 30.61 -14.59
C ARG A 343 -5.93 31.71 -13.52
N GLN A 344 -6.35 31.41 -12.29
CA GLN A 344 -6.32 32.33 -11.15
C GLN A 344 -5.10 32.12 -10.22
N ASP A 345 -4.15 31.25 -10.57
CA ASP A 345 -2.99 30.88 -9.72
C ASP A 345 -3.39 30.31 -8.33
N ARG A 346 -4.59 29.72 -8.26
CA ARG A 346 -5.16 29.12 -7.04
C ARG A 346 -5.11 27.59 -7.04
N ALA A 347 -4.58 26.95 -8.07
CA ALA A 347 -4.58 25.49 -8.19
C ALA A 347 -3.42 24.81 -7.43
N ARG A 348 -3.37 25.01 -6.11
CA ARG A 348 -2.23 24.65 -5.25
C ARG A 348 -2.52 23.49 -4.30
N PHE A 349 -1.55 22.59 -4.17
CA PHE A 349 -1.56 21.47 -3.23
C PHE A 349 -0.32 21.47 -2.34
N LEU A 350 -0.40 20.85 -1.18
CA LEU A 350 0.69 20.60 -0.26
C LEU A 350 0.90 19.09 -0.14
N LEU A 351 2.09 18.60 -0.50
CA LEU A 351 2.51 17.25 -0.15
C LEU A 351 2.97 17.28 1.32
N GLN A 352 2.39 16.40 2.13
CA GLN A 352 2.65 16.29 3.55
C GLN A 352 3.13 14.90 3.91
N VAL A 353 4.06 14.85 4.87
CA VAL A 353 4.64 13.63 5.43
C VAL A 353 4.34 13.52 6.92
N GLN A 354 4.26 12.30 7.44
CA GLN A 354 4.09 12.02 8.86
C GLN A 354 4.98 10.81 9.23
N ARG A 355 5.89 10.99 10.20
CA ARG A 355 6.67 9.86 10.74
C ARG A 355 5.79 8.90 11.52
N GLY A 356 5.92 7.60 11.28
CA GLY A 356 5.38 6.57 12.16
C GLY A 356 4.87 5.32 11.45
N GLU A 357 4.78 4.25 12.23
CA GLU A 357 4.13 2.99 11.85
C GLU A 357 2.61 3.19 11.75
N TRP A 358 1.93 2.34 10.96
CA TRP A 358 0.50 2.51 10.62
C TRP A 358 -0.46 2.52 11.83
N TRP A 359 -0.05 1.99 12.99
CA TRP A 359 -0.83 2.01 14.23
C TRP A 359 -0.48 3.14 15.21
N ARG A 360 0.55 3.96 14.92
CA ARG A 360 1.08 5.01 15.81
C ARG A 360 0.97 6.42 15.22
N VAL A 361 -0.14 6.67 14.53
CA VAL A 361 -0.48 7.91 13.83
C VAL A 361 -0.89 9.02 14.81
N LYS A 362 0.06 9.52 15.62
CA LYS A 362 -0.14 10.61 16.60
C LYS A 362 0.73 11.85 16.37
N ARG A 363 1.69 11.81 15.45
CA ARG A 363 2.56 12.96 15.14
C ARG A 363 1.84 13.98 14.25
N PRO A 364 2.18 15.28 14.30
CA PRO A 364 1.67 16.24 13.32
C PRO A 364 2.13 15.88 11.91
N TRP A 365 1.37 16.33 10.90
CA TRP A 365 1.80 16.31 9.50
C TRP A 365 2.77 17.46 9.25
N THR A 366 3.84 17.20 8.51
CA THR A 366 4.85 18.16 8.10
C THR A 366 4.70 18.42 6.60
N ASN A 367 4.68 19.69 6.17
CA ASN A 367 4.69 20.01 4.74
C ASN A 367 6.08 19.73 4.17
N LEU A 368 6.16 19.01 3.03
CA LEU A 368 7.38 18.82 2.26
C LEU A 368 7.49 19.90 1.18
N VAL A 369 6.55 19.86 0.23
CA VAL A 369 6.55 20.72 -0.95
C VAL A 369 5.16 21.30 -1.22
N GLU A 370 5.13 22.47 -1.85
CA GLU A 370 3.94 23.03 -2.49
C GLU A 370 3.99 22.73 -3.98
N LEU A 371 2.89 22.21 -4.54
CA LEU A 371 2.71 21.99 -5.97
C LEU A 371 1.70 23.01 -6.49
N ASN A 372 2.07 23.78 -7.51
CA ASN A 372 1.18 24.72 -8.19
C ASN A 372 0.95 24.25 -9.63
N LEU A 373 -0.30 23.92 -9.99
CA LEU A 373 -0.65 23.56 -11.36
C LEU A 373 -0.60 24.81 -12.25
N VAL A 374 0.15 24.74 -13.35
CA VAL A 374 0.47 25.88 -14.23
C VAL A 374 -0.38 25.86 -15.51
N GLU A 375 -0.46 24.70 -16.16
CA GLU A 375 -1.12 24.54 -17.46
C GLU A 375 -1.53 23.09 -17.70
N GLU A 376 -2.53 22.88 -18.54
CA GLU A 376 -2.93 21.56 -19.03
C GLU A 376 -2.08 21.22 -20.26
N LEU A 377 -1.66 19.95 -20.38
CA LEU A 377 -0.83 19.43 -21.46
C LEU A 377 -1.64 18.39 -22.27
N PRO A 378 -2.60 18.83 -23.12
CA PRO A 378 -3.46 17.93 -23.89
C PRO A 378 -2.70 17.11 -24.95
N GLU A 379 -1.50 17.54 -25.32
CA GLU A 379 -0.61 16.87 -26.28
C GLU A 379 0.13 15.65 -25.71
N ILE A 380 0.13 15.46 -24.38
CA ILE A 380 0.73 14.29 -23.75
C ILE A 380 -0.14 13.07 -24.04
N ASP A 381 0.39 12.15 -24.85
CA ASP A 381 -0.27 10.88 -25.14
C ASP A 381 -0.53 10.09 -23.84
N GLN A 382 -1.80 10.09 -23.43
CA GLN A 382 -2.26 9.38 -22.25
C GLN A 382 -2.29 7.87 -22.43
N SER A 383 -2.13 7.33 -23.65
CA SER A 383 -1.97 5.89 -23.87
C SER A 383 -0.55 5.44 -23.52
N ALA A 384 0.49 6.19 -23.93
CA ALA A 384 1.88 5.93 -23.54
C ALA A 384 2.28 6.44 -22.13
N LEU A 385 1.53 7.37 -21.51
CA LEU A 385 1.90 7.91 -20.19
C LEU A 385 1.82 6.87 -19.05
N HIS A 386 2.99 6.41 -18.60
CA HIS A 386 3.12 5.32 -17.62
C HIS A 386 3.64 5.80 -16.27
N TYR A 387 2.80 5.76 -15.23
CA TYR A 387 3.22 6.00 -13.84
C TYR A 387 3.56 4.68 -13.13
N HIS A 388 4.71 4.61 -12.46
CA HIS A 388 5.24 3.40 -11.85
C HIS A 388 5.26 3.50 -10.32
N PRO A 389 4.49 2.70 -9.57
CA PRO A 389 4.41 2.74 -8.10
C PRO A 389 5.70 2.41 -7.32
N HIS A 390 6.84 2.28 -8.00
CA HIS A 390 8.15 1.84 -7.48
C HIS A 390 9.30 2.77 -7.92
N LEU A 391 9.00 3.87 -8.63
CA LEU A 391 10.00 4.80 -9.14
C LEU A 391 10.37 5.81 -8.03
N GLU A 392 11.55 5.60 -7.42
CA GLU A 392 11.95 6.17 -6.12
C GLU A 392 13.10 7.21 -6.19
N GLY A 393 13.19 7.99 -7.29
CA GLY A 393 14.34 8.87 -7.57
C GLY A 393 14.54 10.07 -6.65
N ALA A 394 13.54 10.47 -5.86
CA ALA A 394 13.61 11.60 -4.94
C ALA A 394 13.50 11.16 -3.45
N GLY A 395 14.09 10.01 -3.13
CA GLY A 395 14.20 9.51 -1.76
C GLY A 395 12.90 9.02 -1.11
N LEU A 396 11.77 9.03 -1.83
CA LEU A 396 10.49 8.48 -1.37
C LEU A 396 10.34 7.02 -1.81
N LYS A 397 10.81 6.10 -0.96
CA LYS A 397 10.75 4.65 -1.20
C LYS A 397 9.39 4.06 -0.84
N PRO A 398 8.56 3.58 -1.78
CA PRO A 398 7.29 2.92 -1.46
C PRO A 398 7.54 1.52 -0.89
N THR A 399 6.72 1.07 0.06
CA THR A 399 6.96 -0.21 0.77
C THR A 399 5.68 -0.99 1.10
N GLY A 400 5.86 -2.24 1.54
CA GLY A 400 4.82 -3.11 2.09
C GLY A 400 4.00 -3.87 1.04
N PHE A 401 3.26 -4.87 1.51
CA PHE A 401 2.54 -5.88 0.71
C PHE A 401 1.85 -5.37 -0.57
N TRP A 402 1.03 -4.31 -0.47
CA TRP A 402 0.29 -3.78 -1.61
C TRP A 402 1.15 -3.06 -2.64
N THR A 403 2.32 -2.56 -2.25
CA THR A 403 3.31 -1.98 -3.17
C THR A 403 3.84 -3.07 -4.10
N ASP A 404 4.26 -4.20 -3.55
CA ASP A 404 4.74 -5.36 -4.33
C ASP A 404 3.67 -5.92 -5.26
N VAL A 405 2.44 -6.14 -4.77
CA VAL A 405 1.29 -6.61 -5.59
C VAL A 405 1.09 -5.69 -6.81
N ARG A 406 1.19 -4.37 -6.61
CA ARG A 406 1.06 -3.39 -7.69
C ARG A 406 2.16 -3.51 -8.75
N ARG A 407 3.34 -4.07 -8.45
CA ARG A 407 4.45 -4.17 -9.42
C ARG A 407 4.04 -4.96 -10.66
N SER A 408 3.59 -6.20 -10.47
CA SER A 408 3.18 -7.10 -11.56
C SER A 408 1.89 -6.63 -12.23
N VAL A 409 0.92 -6.16 -11.43
CA VAL A 409 -0.36 -5.63 -11.93
C VAL A 409 -0.19 -4.40 -12.84
N TYR A 410 0.64 -3.43 -12.44
CA TYR A 410 0.89 -2.25 -13.26
C TYR A 410 1.65 -2.60 -14.53
N ARG A 411 2.69 -3.46 -14.44
CA ARG A 411 3.45 -3.90 -15.61
C ARG A 411 2.54 -4.53 -16.67
N ALA A 412 1.63 -5.42 -16.27
CA ALA A 412 0.72 -6.07 -17.20
C ALA A 412 -0.32 -5.11 -17.82
N SER A 413 -0.90 -4.19 -17.02
CA SER A 413 -1.81 -3.13 -17.52
C SER A 413 -1.10 -2.03 -18.33
N GLN A 414 0.23 -1.96 -18.26
CA GLN A 414 1.09 -1.07 -19.07
C GLN A 414 1.40 -1.70 -20.42
N ALA A 415 1.96 -2.92 -20.43
CA ALA A 415 2.24 -3.66 -21.66
C ALA A 415 0.99 -3.85 -22.54
N GLU A 416 -0.16 -4.11 -21.93
CA GLU A 416 -1.45 -4.22 -22.64
C GLU A 416 -1.84 -2.93 -23.39
N ARG A 417 -1.52 -1.74 -22.85
CA ARG A 417 -1.81 -0.47 -23.56
C ARG A 417 -0.77 -0.13 -24.61
N GLU A 418 0.47 -0.60 -24.44
CA GLU A 418 1.49 -0.54 -25.49
C GLU A 418 1.08 -1.44 -26.67
N GLU A 419 0.59 -2.67 -26.42
CA GLU A 419 0.08 -3.59 -27.44
C GLU A 419 -1.14 -3.02 -28.20
N MET A 420 -2.07 -2.34 -27.50
CA MET A 420 -3.23 -1.70 -28.14
C MET A 420 -2.91 -0.39 -28.89
N ALA A 421 -1.72 0.19 -28.71
CA ALA A 421 -1.31 1.45 -29.34
C ALA A 421 -0.36 1.25 -30.54
N ALA A 422 0.09 0.01 -30.77
CA ALA A 422 0.97 -0.40 -31.87
C ALA A 422 0.17 -0.99 -33.05
#